data_AF-B8M981-F1
#
_entry.id   AF-B8M981-F1
#
_cell.length_a   1.000
_cell.length_b   1.000
_cell.length_c   1.000
_cell.angle_alpha   90.00
_cell.angle_beta   90.00
_cell.angle_gamma   90.00
#
_symmetry.space_group_name_H-M   'P 1'
#
loop_
_entity.id
_entity.type
_entity.pdbx_description
1 polymer ?
#
loop_
_entity_poly.entity_id
_entity_poly.type
_entity_poly.pdbx_seq_one_letter_code
_entity_poly.pdbx_strand_id
1 'polypeptide(L)'
;MPMLPWLTSPVMLHSSRDPGECTMTPEQCAYKHRYWVFWYEADHRYSLPTVAFFLVAIMLFTMARLIRLFTPRSWKRLSGWARLMAVFRTLSYKKLWILGSSTQSIGALFLAAVGVVYFLAMTLAPRPYYWPNTMEINYGNSPPIATRSGFMALACMPFIYMLAAKASPITLLTGISHELLTNWHSWAAWAMFVLALVHTFPFIVYHIQMGDIVEQWNDGGLWVTGVVALLAQAWLTFGSIPWLRNRYYEFFKSTHFIAALVFIVFFFFHCDYTLSSWDYFIATAVLYTLSWCYSQCKTYFEYGVGHEARLQRESNGTLKITINSRKARWTVGQHIYLRFLAGGIMHVLTAHPFTICSMPHTDPAEKASQLVFYIRPRGGDTKFLMAQAIKHPNTEIPVLMDGPYGGIPSTQLNFSDSALAVGGGAGAGFTLAVIEHILQRHADMVY
;
A
#
# COMPACT_ATOMS: atom_id res chain seq x y z
N MET A 1 -3.29 10.13 40.99
CA MET A 1 -2.47 9.74 39.83
C MET A 1 -2.19 11.00 39.04
N PRO A 2 -0.91 11.32 38.74
CA PRO A 2 -0.61 12.49 37.92
C PRO A 2 -1.25 12.28 36.54
N MET A 3 -2.11 13.22 36.13
CA MET A 3 -2.71 13.19 34.80
C MET A 3 -1.58 13.27 33.78
N LEU A 4 -1.55 12.34 32.84
CA LEU A 4 -0.66 12.47 31.67
C LEU A 4 -1.09 13.74 30.94
N PRO A 5 -0.23 14.75 30.79
CA PRO A 5 -0.62 16.07 30.27
C PRO A 5 -1.11 16.04 28.82
N TRP A 6 -1.02 14.89 28.15
CA TRP A 6 -1.40 14.67 26.76
C TRP A 6 -2.59 13.72 26.55
N LEU A 7 -3.21 13.20 27.63
CA LEU A 7 -4.36 12.29 27.55
C LEU A 7 -5.43 12.70 28.55
N THR A 8 -6.56 13.17 28.05
CA THR A 8 -7.73 13.47 28.87
C THR A 8 -8.19 12.21 29.62
N SER A 9 -8.40 12.34 30.94
CA SER A 9 -8.93 11.27 31.79
C SER A 9 -10.41 11.49 32.10
N PRO A 10 -11.27 10.45 32.04
CA PRO A 10 -10.96 9.09 31.64
C PRO A 10 -10.59 8.99 30.14
N VAL A 11 -9.78 7.99 29.78
CA VAL A 11 -9.44 7.75 28.37
C VAL A 11 -10.71 7.32 27.63
N MET A 12 -11.18 8.20 26.76
CA MET A 12 -12.34 7.98 25.91
C MET A 12 -11.86 7.64 24.50
N LEU A 13 -12.49 6.65 23.85
CA LEU A 13 -12.19 6.35 22.45
C LEU A 13 -12.92 7.30 21.50
N HIS A 14 -14.07 7.83 21.94
CA HIS A 14 -14.91 8.73 21.15
C HIS A 14 -15.26 10.00 21.93
N SER A 15 -15.30 11.13 21.24
CA SER A 15 -15.82 12.38 21.81
C SER A 15 -17.35 12.36 21.88
N SER A 16 -17.93 13.25 22.69
CA SER A 16 -19.39 13.40 22.77
C SER A 16 -20.00 13.67 21.39
N ARG A 17 -21.15 13.04 21.14
CA ARG A 17 -22.02 13.30 19.98
C ARG A 17 -23.21 14.19 20.31
N ASP A 18 -23.34 14.61 21.57
CA ASP A 18 -24.43 15.49 22.00
C ASP A 18 -24.14 16.93 21.54
N PRO A 19 -24.96 17.51 20.65
CA PRO A 19 -24.81 18.91 20.24
C PRO A 19 -25.18 19.91 21.32
N GLY A 20 -25.78 19.46 22.44
CA GLY A 20 -26.38 20.31 23.44
C GLY A 20 -27.65 20.99 22.94
N GLU A 21 -28.22 21.87 23.78
CA GLU A 21 -29.39 22.65 23.42
C GLU A 21 -29.00 23.77 22.43
N CYS A 22 -29.72 23.86 21.31
CA CYS A 22 -29.47 24.88 20.31
C CYS A 22 -30.12 26.21 20.73
N THR A 23 -29.31 27.23 20.96
CA THR A 23 -29.74 28.56 21.40
C THR A 23 -30.20 29.49 20.28
N MET A 24 -30.17 29.02 19.02
CA MET A 24 -30.54 29.78 17.83
C MET A 24 -32.04 29.66 17.54
N THR A 25 -32.54 30.38 16.54
CA THR A 25 -33.94 30.20 16.09
C THR A 25 -34.17 28.76 15.56
N PRO A 26 -35.41 28.24 15.60
CA PRO A 26 -35.70 26.90 15.11
C PRO A 26 -35.23 26.63 13.67
N GLU A 27 -35.34 27.61 12.77
CA GLU A 27 -34.86 27.46 11.38
C GLU A 27 -33.33 27.39 11.30
N GLN A 28 -32.62 28.19 12.10
CA GLN A 28 -31.15 28.18 12.17
C GLN A 28 -30.64 26.86 12.78
N CYS A 29 -31.29 26.35 13.82
CA CYS A 29 -30.99 25.03 14.38
C CYS A 29 -31.24 23.92 13.35
N ALA A 30 -32.36 23.97 12.64
CA ALA A 30 -32.65 23.02 11.56
C ALA A 30 -31.61 23.09 10.43
N TYR A 31 -31.11 24.28 10.11
CA TYR A 31 -30.03 24.48 9.13
C TYR A 31 -28.71 23.85 9.59
N LYS A 32 -28.32 24.06 10.86
CA LYS A 32 -27.11 23.49 11.48
C LYS A 32 -27.16 21.97 11.56
N HIS A 33 -28.36 21.40 11.75
CA HIS A 33 -28.59 19.95 11.89
C HIS A 33 -28.89 19.24 10.56
N ARG A 34 -28.67 19.88 9.41
CA ARG A 34 -28.85 19.22 8.10
C ARG A 34 -27.84 18.09 7.93
N TYR A 35 -28.29 17.03 7.26
CA TYR A 35 -27.58 15.79 7.01
C TYR A 35 -26.08 15.96 6.65
N TRP A 36 -25.74 16.88 5.76
CA TRP A 36 -24.38 17.04 5.24
C TRP A 36 -23.45 17.91 6.09
N VAL A 37 -23.99 18.66 7.04
CA VAL A 37 -23.22 19.66 7.78
C VAL A 37 -23.30 19.48 9.29
N PHE A 38 -24.09 18.52 9.76
CA PHE A 38 -24.18 18.21 11.18
C PHE A 38 -22.85 17.62 11.68
N TRP A 39 -22.14 18.42 12.48
CA TRP A 39 -20.77 18.14 12.90
C TRP A 39 -20.64 16.84 13.71
N TYR A 40 -21.58 16.58 14.63
CA TYR A 40 -21.54 15.44 15.55
C TYR A 40 -21.79 14.06 14.89
N GLU A 41 -22.08 14.04 13.60
CA GLU A 41 -22.18 12.83 12.78
C GLU A 41 -21.30 12.90 11.53
N ALA A 42 -20.42 13.90 11.39
CA ALA A 42 -19.66 14.10 10.15
C ALA A 42 -18.82 12.88 9.76
N ASP A 43 -18.24 12.17 10.72
CA ASP A 43 -17.54 10.92 10.51
C ASP A 43 -18.44 9.82 9.91
N HIS A 44 -19.68 9.69 10.38
CA HIS A 44 -20.65 8.75 9.80
C HIS A 44 -21.05 9.14 8.38
N ARG A 45 -21.10 10.44 8.07
CA ARG A 45 -21.53 10.95 6.76
C ARG A 45 -20.42 10.92 5.71
N TYR A 46 -19.16 10.95 6.12
CA TYR A 46 -18.03 11.09 5.21
C TYR A 46 -16.99 9.99 5.34
N SER A 47 -16.65 9.55 6.55
CA SER A 47 -15.69 8.47 6.75
C SER A 47 -16.28 7.11 6.40
N LEU A 48 -17.48 6.77 6.90
CA LEU A 48 -18.09 5.46 6.64
C LEU A 48 -18.36 5.21 5.15
N PRO A 49 -18.90 6.16 4.35
CA PRO A 49 -19.03 5.96 2.91
C PRO A 49 -17.69 5.79 2.21
N THR A 50 -16.62 6.44 2.70
CA THR A 50 -15.27 6.30 2.14
C THR A 50 -14.70 4.92 2.44
N VAL A 51 -14.91 4.40 3.65
CA VAL A 51 -14.61 3.00 3.98
C VAL A 51 -15.40 2.05 3.08
N ALA A 52 -16.71 2.27 2.94
CA ALA A 52 -17.56 1.46 2.08
C ALA A 52 -17.09 1.48 0.62
N PHE A 53 -16.66 2.62 0.10
CA PHE A 53 -16.10 2.76 -1.24
C PHE A 53 -14.90 1.83 -1.46
N PHE A 54 -13.92 1.82 -0.55
CA PHE A 54 -12.78 0.90 -0.63
C PHE A 54 -13.19 -0.57 -0.47
N LEU A 55 -14.09 -0.87 0.48
CA LEU A 55 -14.56 -2.24 0.71
C LEU A 55 -15.32 -2.80 -0.48
N VAL A 56 -16.16 -2.01 -1.14
CA VAL A 56 -16.87 -2.41 -2.36
C VAL A 56 -15.86 -2.73 -3.47
N ALA A 57 -14.83 -1.91 -3.67
CA ALA A 57 -13.78 -2.20 -4.64
C ALA A 57 -13.09 -3.54 -4.33
N ILE A 58 -12.65 -3.75 -3.08
CA ILE A 58 -12.03 -5.01 -2.64
C ILE A 58 -12.98 -6.20 -2.85
N MET A 59 -14.26 -6.06 -2.51
CA MET A 59 -15.27 -7.10 -2.65
C MET A 59 -15.50 -7.48 -4.11
N LEU A 60 -15.57 -6.51 -5.02
CA LEU A 60 -15.71 -6.76 -6.46
C LEU A 60 -14.52 -7.56 -7.01
N PHE A 61 -13.28 -7.19 -6.65
CA PHE A 61 -12.09 -7.94 -7.05
C PHE A 61 -12.02 -9.34 -6.42
N THR A 62 -12.45 -9.46 -5.17
CA THR A 62 -12.55 -10.75 -4.48
C THR A 62 -13.55 -11.66 -5.16
N MET A 63 -14.73 -11.15 -5.48
CA MET A 63 -15.75 -11.90 -6.21
C MET A 63 -15.25 -12.30 -7.61
N ALA A 64 -14.58 -11.39 -8.34
CA ALA A 64 -13.97 -11.72 -9.63
C ALA A 64 -12.94 -12.86 -9.52
N ARG A 65 -12.14 -12.89 -8.45
CA ARG A 65 -11.23 -14.01 -8.18
C ARG A 65 -11.99 -15.30 -7.90
N LEU A 66 -12.97 -15.27 -6.99
CA LEU A 66 -13.74 -16.47 -6.63
C LEU A 66 -14.43 -17.06 -7.86
N ILE A 67 -15.05 -16.22 -8.70
CA ILE A 67 -15.63 -16.65 -9.97
C ILE A 67 -14.55 -17.35 -10.80
N ARG A 68 -13.38 -16.75 -11.05
CA ARG A 68 -12.31 -17.39 -11.86
C ARG A 68 -11.84 -18.74 -11.33
N LEU A 69 -11.79 -18.90 -10.01
CA LEU A 69 -11.37 -20.12 -9.33
C LEU A 69 -12.45 -21.21 -9.44
N PHE A 70 -13.72 -20.86 -9.21
CA PHE A 70 -14.81 -21.82 -9.15
C PHE A 70 -15.54 -22.04 -10.49
N THR A 71 -15.29 -21.23 -11.53
CA THR A 71 -15.89 -21.46 -12.86
C THR A 71 -15.47 -22.82 -13.43
N PRO A 72 -16.43 -23.72 -13.74
CA PRO A 72 -16.16 -25.04 -14.30
C PRO A 72 -15.43 -24.98 -15.64
N ARG A 73 -14.68 -26.04 -15.98
CA ARG A 73 -13.96 -26.14 -17.26
C ARG A 73 -14.88 -26.03 -18.47
N SER A 74 -16.10 -26.58 -18.39
CA SER A 74 -17.11 -26.50 -19.47
C SER A 74 -17.49 -25.05 -19.78
N TRP A 75 -17.67 -24.21 -18.75
CA TRP A 75 -18.00 -22.80 -18.90
C TRP A 75 -16.85 -21.99 -19.48
N LYS A 76 -15.61 -22.34 -19.12
CA LYS A 76 -14.41 -21.67 -19.67
C LYS A 76 -14.26 -21.83 -21.18
N ARG A 77 -14.87 -22.86 -21.77
CA ARG A 77 -14.89 -23.12 -23.22
C ARG A 77 -15.99 -22.35 -23.97
N LEU A 78 -16.94 -21.74 -23.25
CA LEU A 78 -18.01 -20.95 -23.89
C LEU A 78 -17.42 -19.69 -24.53
N SER A 79 -17.83 -19.40 -25.76
CA SER A 79 -17.33 -18.24 -26.53
C SER A 79 -17.62 -16.91 -25.82
N GLY A 80 -18.77 -16.79 -25.14
CA GLY A 80 -19.12 -15.62 -24.33
C GLY A 80 -18.15 -15.40 -23.16
N TRP A 81 -17.78 -16.47 -22.45
CA TRP A 81 -16.80 -16.40 -21.36
C TRP A 81 -15.42 -15.98 -21.87
N ALA A 82 -14.96 -16.55 -22.98
CA ALA A 82 -13.69 -16.19 -23.60
C ALA A 82 -13.66 -14.70 -24.02
N ARG A 83 -14.75 -14.19 -24.62
CA ARG A 83 -14.88 -12.77 -24.99
C ARG A 83 -14.86 -11.86 -23.76
N LEU A 84 -15.62 -12.19 -22.72
CA LEU A 84 -15.65 -11.43 -21.48
C LEU A 84 -14.26 -11.36 -20.82
N MET A 85 -13.59 -12.51 -20.71
CA MET A 85 -12.24 -12.58 -20.17
C MET A 85 -11.23 -11.83 -21.04
N ALA A 86 -11.39 -11.83 -22.36
CA ALA A 86 -10.57 -11.03 -23.27
C ALA A 86 -10.74 -9.53 -23.04
N VAL A 87 -11.97 -9.03 -22.82
CA VAL A 87 -12.22 -7.62 -22.47
C VAL A 87 -11.53 -7.25 -21.16
N PHE A 88 -11.72 -8.03 -20.10
CA PHE A 88 -11.04 -7.78 -18.83
C PHE A 88 -9.52 -7.84 -18.97
N ARG A 89 -9.00 -8.79 -19.74
CA ARG A 89 -7.57 -8.89 -20.04
C ARG A 89 -7.05 -7.64 -20.75
N THR A 90 -7.79 -7.14 -21.74
CA THR A 90 -7.45 -5.89 -22.43
C THR A 90 -7.48 -4.71 -21.46
N LEU A 91 -8.48 -4.59 -20.59
CA LEU A 91 -8.53 -3.52 -19.58
C LEU A 91 -7.36 -3.62 -18.59
N SER A 92 -6.98 -4.82 -18.16
CA SER A 92 -5.90 -5.03 -17.19
C SER A 92 -4.50 -4.80 -17.78
N TYR A 93 -4.26 -5.13 -19.05
CA TYR A 93 -2.92 -5.08 -19.64
C TYR A 93 -2.70 -3.92 -20.61
N LYS A 94 -3.73 -3.46 -21.34
CA LYS A 94 -3.56 -2.41 -22.35
C LYS A 94 -3.18 -1.11 -21.65
N LYS A 95 -2.02 -0.58 -22.02
CA LYS A 95 -1.53 0.74 -21.60
C LYS A 95 -1.63 1.69 -22.79
N LEU A 96 -1.85 2.96 -22.53
CA LEU A 96 -1.82 4.00 -23.54
C LEU A 96 -0.40 4.60 -23.56
N TRP A 97 0.04 5.02 -24.74
CA TRP A 97 1.30 5.74 -24.88
C TRP A 97 0.99 7.19 -25.15
N ILE A 98 1.34 8.07 -24.21
CA ILE A 98 1.01 9.50 -24.25
C ILE A 98 2.30 10.26 -23.93
N LEU A 99 2.67 11.21 -24.80
CA LEU A 99 3.83 12.09 -24.61
C LEU A 99 5.14 11.32 -24.29
N GLY A 100 5.40 10.23 -25.03
CA GLY A 100 6.63 9.44 -24.88
C GLY A 100 6.67 8.50 -23.68
N SER A 101 5.64 8.47 -22.83
CA SER A 101 5.57 7.61 -21.65
C SER A 101 4.35 6.69 -21.68
N SER A 102 4.51 5.47 -21.17
CA SER A 102 3.38 4.54 -21.00
C SER A 102 2.57 4.94 -19.76
N THR A 103 1.25 5.00 -19.91
CA THR A 103 0.32 5.14 -18.79
C THR A 103 0.23 3.85 -17.97
N GLN A 104 -0.51 3.91 -16.86
CA GLN A 104 -1.08 2.70 -16.24
C GLN A 104 -2.10 2.04 -17.17
N SER A 105 -2.53 0.82 -16.83
CA SER A 105 -3.51 0.12 -17.65
C SER A 105 -4.84 0.88 -17.71
N ILE A 106 -5.58 0.72 -18.83
CA ILE A 106 -6.87 1.41 -19.03
C ILE A 106 -7.84 1.11 -17.88
N GLY A 107 -7.89 -0.14 -17.42
CA GLY A 107 -8.72 -0.54 -16.29
C GLY A 107 -8.30 0.14 -14.97
N ALA A 108 -6.99 0.30 -14.73
CA ALA A 108 -6.51 1.06 -13.58
C ALA A 108 -6.93 2.54 -13.68
N LEU A 109 -6.73 3.19 -14.85
CA LEU A 109 -7.14 4.58 -15.06
C LEU A 109 -8.64 4.79 -14.89
N PHE A 110 -9.47 3.85 -15.39
CA PHE A 110 -10.91 3.88 -15.20
C PHE A 110 -11.29 3.85 -13.71
N LEU A 111 -10.70 2.93 -12.95
CA LEU A 111 -10.91 2.84 -11.50
C LEU A 111 -10.39 4.08 -10.74
N ALA A 112 -9.27 4.66 -11.20
CA ALA A 112 -8.77 5.94 -10.69
C ALA A 112 -9.81 7.05 -10.91
N ALA A 113 -10.39 7.12 -12.12
CA ALA A 113 -11.41 8.10 -12.46
C ALA A 113 -12.67 7.94 -11.61
N VAL A 114 -13.10 6.70 -11.35
CA VAL A 114 -14.21 6.43 -10.40
C VAL A 114 -13.89 6.97 -9.00
N GLY A 115 -12.66 6.74 -8.51
CA GLY A 115 -12.21 7.31 -7.23
C GLY A 115 -12.20 8.84 -7.22
N VAL A 116 -11.68 9.47 -8.27
CA VAL A 116 -11.68 10.93 -8.42
C VAL A 116 -13.10 11.48 -8.42
N VAL A 117 -14.03 10.88 -9.18
CA VAL A 117 -15.43 11.29 -9.20
C VAL A 117 -16.07 11.16 -7.81
N TYR A 118 -15.82 10.06 -7.10
CA TYR A 118 -16.32 9.86 -5.74
C TYR A 118 -15.82 10.95 -4.79
N PHE A 119 -14.50 11.17 -4.71
CA PHE A 119 -13.93 12.16 -3.80
C PHE A 119 -14.36 13.60 -4.15
N LEU A 120 -14.40 13.95 -5.44
CA LEU A 120 -14.89 15.26 -5.87
C LEU A 120 -16.37 15.45 -5.56
N ALA A 121 -17.21 14.44 -5.79
CA ALA A 121 -18.64 14.52 -5.48
C ALA A 121 -18.85 14.70 -3.97
N MET A 122 -18.23 13.87 -3.14
CA MET A 122 -18.36 13.96 -1.68
C MET A 122 -17.75 15.24 -1.09
N THR A 123 -16.76 15.84 -1.78
CA THR A 123 -16.14 17.09 -1.32
C THR A 123 -16.88 18.34 -1.80
N LEU A 124 -17.41 18.36 -3.03
CA LEU A 124 -17.92 19.59 -3.68
C LEU A 124 -19.44 19.63 -3.80
N ALA A 125 -20.13 18.48 -3.84
CA ALA A 125 -21.59 18.48 -3.92
C ALA A 125 -22.26 18.99 -2.62
N PRO A 126 -21.79 18.60 -1.41
CA PRO A 126 -22.36 19.12 -0.17
C PRO A 126 -22.15 20.63 0.02
N ARG A 127 -23.21 21.33 0.39
CA ARG A 127 -23.23 22.78 0.65
C ARG A 127 -23.77 23.07 2.06
N PRO A 128 -23.35 24.18 2.69
CA PRO A 128 -22.38 25.17 2.21
C PRO A 128 -20.91 24.70 2.30
N TYR A 129 -19.98 25.55 1.89
CA TYR A 129 -18.53 25.32 2.02
C TYR A 129 -17.97 25.95 3.29
N TYR A 130 -18.42 27.16 3.60
CA TYR A 130 -18.19 27.87 4.85
C TYR A 130 -19.52 28.11 5.54
N TRP A 131 -19.52 28.22 6.86
CA TRP A 131 -20.71 28.67 7.56
C TRP A 131 -21.02 30.13 7.21
N PRO A 132 -22.29 30.50 7.02
CA PRO A 132 -22.69 31.89 6.84
C PRO A 132 -22.71 32.59 8.21
N ASN A 133 -21.56 32.62 8.87
CA ASN A 133 -21.39 33.29 10.16
C ASN A 133 -21.47 34.82 9.96
N THR A 134 -22.09 35.50 10.91
CA THR A 134 -22.16 36.96 11.02
C THR A 134 -21.78 37.37 12.44
N MET A 135 -21.76 38.67 12.74
CA MET A 135 -21.49 39.13 14.12
C MET A 135 -22.55 38.64 15.12
N GLU A 136 -23.77 38.37 14.65
CA GLU A 136 -24.90 37.97 15.49
C GLU A 136 -25.16 36.45 15.47
N ILE A 137 -24.69 35.76 14.42
CA ILE A 137 -24.99 34.35 14.17
C ILE A 137 -23.69 33.56 13.97
N ASN A 138 -23.43 32.59 14.85
CA ASN A 138 -22.30 31.67 14.71
C ASN A 138 -22.80 30.21 14.66
N TYR A 139 -22.70 29.58 13.48
CA TYR A 139 -23.03 28.16 13.30
C TYR A 139 -21.90 27.23 13.78
N GLY A 140 -20.67 27.73 13.83
CA GLY A 140 -19.49 27.00 14.26
C GLY A 140 -18.20 27.49 13.58
N ASN A 141 -17.07 27.10 14.16
CA ASN A 141 -15.74 27.52 13.73
C ASN A 141 -15.07 26.53 12.75
N SER A 142 -15.69 25.37 12.49
CA SER A 142 -15.17 24.39 11.54
C SER A 142 -15.88 24.54 10.18
N PRO A 143 -15.18 24.97 9.11
CA PRO A 143 -15.78 25.08 7.79
C PRO A 143 -16.32 23.72 7.30
N PRO A 144 -17.58 23.62 6.82
CA PRO A 144 -18.16 22.35 6.41
C PRO A 144 -17.38 21.61 5.32
N ILE A 145 -16.69 22.32 4.42
CA ILE A 145 -15.83 21.69 3.41
C ILE A 145 -14.57 21.06 4.01
N ALA A 146 -14.00 21.69 5.04
CA ALA A 146 -12.81 21.19 5.71
C ALA A 146 -13.13 20.00 6.62
N THR A 147 -14.25 20.04 7.33
CA THR A 147 -14.69 18.92 8.18
C THR A 147 -14.85 17.65 7.37
N ARG A 148 -15.57 17.71 6.23
CA ARG A 148 -15.79 16.53 5.40
C ARG A 148 -14.52 16.00 4.74
N SER A 149 -13.65 16.86 4.23
CA SER A 149 -12.40 16.42 3.60
C SER A 149 -11.44 15.81 4.62
N GLY A 150 -11.39 16.33 5.85
CA GLY A 150 -10.61 15.75 6.95
C GLY A 150 -11.05 14.33 7.30
N PHE A 151 -12.36 14.11 7.48
CA PHE A 151 -12.91 12.79 7.76
C PHE A 151 -12.73 11.80 6.60
N MET A 152 -12.88 12.23 5.35
CA MET A 152 -12.55 11.39 4.20
C MET A 152 -11.05 11.04 4.13
N ALA A 153 -10.16 11.99 4.45
CA ALA A 153 -8.72 11.74 4.49
C ALA A 153 -8.38 10.69 5.56
N LEU A 154 -8.94 10.82 6.76
CA LEU A 154 -8.78 9.86 7.85
C LEU A 154 -9.26 8.45 7.44
N ALA A 155 -10.39 8.36 6.75
CA ALA A 155 -10.94 7.09 6.28
C ALA A 155 -10.07 6.37 5.22
N CYS A 156 -9.22 7.10 4.49
CA CYS A 156 -8.27 6.50 3.55
C CYS A 156 -7.12 5.77 4.26
N MET A 157 -6.76 6.19 5.47
CA MET A 157 -5.53 5.75 6.16
C MET A 157 -5.42 4.22 6.33
N PRO A 158 -6.42 3.47 6.86
CA PRO A 158 -6.28 2.03 7.02
C PRO A 158 -5.96 1.30 5.70
N PHE A 159 -6.60 1.72 4.61
CA PHE A 159 -6.41 1.13 3.29
C PHE A 159 -5.03 1.46 2.72
N ILE A 160 -4.53 2.68 2.90
CA ILE A 160 -3.18 3.07 2.46
C ILE A 160 -2.13 2.12 3.06
N TYR A 161 -2.21 1.80 4.36
CA TYR A 161 -1.27 0.88 5.01
C TYR A 161 -1.47 -0.57 4.56
N MET A 162 -2.71 -1.03 4.42
CA MET A 162 -2.99 -2.39 3.90
C MET A 162 -2.49 -2.59 2.47
N LEU A 163 -2.62 -1.58 1.60
CA LEU A 163 -2.14 -1.61 0.22
C LEU A 163 -0.60 -1.62 0.14
N ALA A 164 0.09 -1.10 1.17
CA ALA A 164 1.54 -1.12 1.28
C ALA A 164 2.12 -2.34 2.01
N ALA A 165 1.32 -3.13 2.72
CA ALA A 165 1.79 -4.30 3.46
C ALA A 165 2.14 -5.47 2.51
N LYS A 166 3.35 -6.06 2.63
CA LYS A 166 3.75 -7.21 1.81
C LYS A 166 2.80 -8.39 1.95
N ALA A 167 2.53 -8.78 3.19
CA ALA A 167 1.53 -9.78 3.55
C ALA A 167 0.16 -9.13 3.72
N SER A 168 -0.34 -8.48 2.67
CA SER A 168 -1.61 -7.75 2.73
C SER A 168 -2.83 -8.68 2.80
N PRO A 169 -3.80 -8.42 3.68
CA PRO A 169 -5.10 -9.09 3.62
C PRO A 169 -5.85 -8.79 2.31
N ILE A 170 -5.58 -7.67 1.64
CA ILE A 170 -6.14 -7.39 0.30
C ILE A 170 -5.59 -8.37 -0.73
N THR A 171 -4.30 -8.70 -0.67
CA THR A 171 -3.69 -9.75 -1.49
C THR A 171 -4.35 -11.10 -1.20
N LEU A 172 -4.59 -11.42 0.08
CA LEU A 172 -5.25 -12.66 0.49
C LEU A 172 -6.67 -12.79 -0.08
N LEU A 173 -7.44 -11.70 -0.15
CA LEU A 173 -8.81 -11.71 -0.68
C LEU A 173 -8.82 -11.65 -2.21
N THR A 174 -8.16 -10.66 -2.80
CA THR A 174 -8.24 -10.36 -4.23
C THR A 174 -7.31 -11.20 -5.10
N GLY A 175 -6.28 -11.81 -4.52
CA GLY A 175 -5.23 -12.54 -5.25
C GLY A 175 -4.30 -11.63 -6.05
N ILE A 176 -4.43 -10.30 -5.93
CA ILE A 176 -3.57 -9.32 -6.57
C ILE A 176 -2.29 -9.20 -5.74
N SER A 177 -1.13 -9.31 -6.38
CA SER A 177 0.15 -9.20 -5.67
C SER A 177 0.35 -7.81 -5.06
N HIS A 178 1.03 -7.77 -3.92
CA HIS A 178 1.36 -6.53 -3.22
C HIS A 178 2.10 -5.50 -4.09
N GLU A 179 2.95 -5.97 -5.01
CA GLU A 179 3.63 -5.10 -5.99
C GLU A 179 2.65 -4.28 -6.83
N LEU A 180 1.53 -4.89 -7.23
CA LEU A 180 0.47 -4.20 -7.98
C LEU A 180 -0.39 -3.33 -7.08
N LEU A 181 -0.64 -3.78 -5.84
CA LEU A 181 -1.35 -2.98 -4.83
C LEU A 181 -0.59 -1.71 -4.43
N THR A 182 0.74 -1.71 -4.54
CA THR A 182 1.56 -0.52 -4.26
C THR A 182 1.21 0.66 -5.18
N ASN A 183 0.76 0.41 -6.41
CA ASN A 183 0.23 1.49 -7.27
C ASN A 183 -1.02 2.15 -6.66
N TRP A 184 -1.91 1.34 -6.07
CA TRP A 184 -3.11 1.82 -5.38
C TRP A 184 -2.79 2.51 -4.07
N HIS A 185 -1.78 2.04 -3.32
CA HIS A 185 -1.23 2.75 -2.16
C HIS A 185 -0.83 4.19 -2.55
N SER A 186 -0.08 4.35 -3.64
CA SER A 186 0.33 5.68 -4.11
C SER A 186 -0.85 6.56 -4.50
N TRP A 187 -1.83 6.04 -5.25
CA TRP A 187 -2.99 6.84 -5.67
C TRP A 187 -3.92 7.20 -4.50
N ALA A 188 -4.13 6.30 -3.55
CA ALA A 188 -4.88 6.59 -2.33
C ALA A 188 -4.15 7.63 -1.45
N ALA A 189 -2.83 7.57 -1.37
CA ALA A 189 -2.02 8.58 -0.68
C ALA A 189 -2.14 9.97 -1.32
N TRP A 190 -2.14 10.06 -2.66
CA TRP A 190 -2.41 11.31 -3.37
C TRP A 190 -3.83 11.85 -3.09
N ALA A 191 -4.85 10.99 -3.10
CA ALA A 191 -6.21 11.40 -2.76
C ALA A 191 -6.29 11.94 -1.31
N MET A 192 -5.69 11.24 -0.35
CA MET A 192 -5.59 11.68 1.04
C MET A 192 -4.85 13.02 1.16
N PHE A 193 -3.79 13.23 0.39
CA PHE A 193 -3.04 14.49 0.41
C PHE A 193 -3.86 15.66 -0.13
N VAL A 194 -4.58 15.48 -1.25
CA VAL A 194 -5.49 16.51 -1.78
C VAL A 194 -6.60 16.83 -0.79
N LEU A 195 -7.19 15.82 -0.15
CA LEU A 195 -8.20 16.00 0.88
C LEU A 195 -7.65 16.75 2.11
N ALA A 196 -6.41 16.45 2.52
CA ALA A 196 -5.73 17.16 3.60
C ALA A 196 -5.51 18.65 3.24
N LEU A 197 -5.14 18.97 2.00
CA LEU A 197 -5.05 20.37 1.55
C LEU A 197 -6.43 21.07 1.57
N VAL A 198 -7.47 20.40 1.09
CA VAL A 198 -8.85 20.91 1.14
C VAL A 198 -9.37 21.02 2.59
N HIS A 199 -8.79 20.27 3.52
CA HIS A 199 -9.06 20.42 4.95
C HIS A 199 -8.33 21.67 5.51
N THR A 200 -7.03 21.78 5.30
CA THR A 200 -6.20 22.82 5.90
C THR A 200 -6.48 24.23 5.37
N PHE A 201 -6.56 24.42 4.06
CA PHE A 201 -6.66 25.78 3.50
C PHE A 201 -7.94 26.52 3.89
N PRO A 202 -9.13 25.89 3.95
CA PRO A 202 -10.31 26.57 4.45
C PRO A 202 -10.23 26.98 5.92
N PHE A 203 -9.55 26.20 6.78
CA PHE A 203 -9.25 26.63 8.15
C PHE A 203 -8.33 27.85 8.16
N ILE A 204 -7.27 27.86 7.34
CA ILE A 204 -6.38 29.04 7.22
C ILE A 204 -7.18 30.28 6.81
N VAL A 205 -8.03 30.17 5.78
CA VAL A 205 -8.88 31.29 5.32
C VAL A 205 -9.82 31.76 6.43
N TYR A 206 -10.48 30.84 7.12
CA TYR A 206 -11.41 31.15 8.21
C TYR A 206 -10.73 31.93 9.34
N HIS A 207 -9.58 31.46 9.83
CA HIS A 207 -8.88 32.09 10.95
C HIS A 207 -8.14 33.38 10.56
N ILE A 208 -7.74 33.55 9.30
CA ILE A 208 -7.31 34.86 8.78
C ILE A 208 -8.48 35.85 8.81
N GLN A 209 -9.68 35.43 8.40
CA GLN A 209 -10.87 36.29 8.40
C GLN A 209 -11.34 36.65 9.81
N MET A 210 -11.19 35.74 10.78
CA MET A 210 -11.49 36.00 12.18
C MET A 210 -10.40 36.84 12.88
N GLY A 211 -9.20 36.94 12.30
CA GLY A 211 -8.08 37.69 12.87
C GLY A 211 -7.36 36.97 14.02
N ASP A 212 -7.61 35.68 14.23
CA ASP A 212 -7.09 34.90 15.35
C ASP A 212 -5.98 33.89 14.94
N ILE A 213 -5.56 33.87 13.67
CA ILE A 213 -4.58 32.90 13.16
C ILE A 213 -3.26 32.84 13.94
N VAL A 214 -2.80 33.97 14.49
CA VAL A 214 -1.56 34.03 15.29
C VAL A 214 -1.76 33.39 16.67
N GLU A 215 -2.93 33.62 17.28
CA GLU A 215 -3.31 33.00 18.56
C GLU A 215 -3.42 31.49 18.39
N GLN A 216 -4.13 31.04 17.35
CA GLN A 216 -4.25 29.63 16.96
C GLN A 216 -2.90 28.92 16.78
N TRP A 217 -1.92 29.61 16.19
CA TRP A 217 -0.57 29.08 16.04
C TRP A 217 0.18 29.00 17.38
N ASN A 218 0.09 30.05 18.21
CA ASN A 218 0.80 30.13 19.48
C ASN A 218 0.25 29.17 20.53
N ASP A 219 -1.03 28.81 20.46
CA ASP A 219 -1.64 27.78 21.30
C ASP A 219 -1.04 26.38 21.03
N GLY A 220 -0.42 26.19 19.86
CA GLY A 220 0.42 25.04 19.53
C GLY A 220 -0.35 23.76 19.22
N GLY A 221 -1.44 23.46 19.95
CA GLY A 221 -2.14 22.17 19.93
C GLY A 221 -2.52 21.65 18.55
N LEU A 222 -3.73 21.95 18.07
CA LEU A 222 -4.28 21.40 16.83
C LEU A 222 -3.47 21.84 15.59
N TRP A 223 -2.96 23.07 15.59
CA TRP A 223 -2.32 23.70 14.43
C TRP A 223 -0.92 23.17 14.16
N VAL A 224 -0.04 23.13 15.16
CA VAL A 224 1.32 22.65 14.96
C VAL A 224 1.29 21.16 14.63
N THR A 225 0.46 20.39 15.33
CA THR A 225 0.31 18.95 15.04
C THR A 225 -0.20 18.70 13.62
N GLY A 226 -1.21 19.44 13.17
CA GLY A 226 -1.74 19.36 11.81
C GLY A 226 -0.72 19.75 10.73
N VAL A 227 0.04 20.82 10.95
CA VAL A 227 1.06 21.29 10.01
C VAL A 227 2.22 20.31 9.91
N VAL A 228 2.70 19.77 11.03
CA VAL A 228 3.78 18.76 11.03
C VAL A 228 3.31 17.49 10.30
N ALA A 229 2.08 17.03 10.56
CA ALA A 229 1.49 15.91 9.83
C ALA A 229 1.39 16.20 8.32
N LEU A 230 0.92 17.39 7.93
CA LEU A 230 0.80 17.78 6.52
C LEU A 230 2.16 17.84 5.81
N LEU A 231 3.20 18.37 6.46
CA LEU A 231 4.56 18.42 5.91
C LEU A 231 5.15 17.00 5.75
N ALA A 232 4.94 16.13 6.73
CA ALA A 232 5.35 14.73 6.63
C ALA A 232 4.61 14.01 5.49
N GLN A 233 3.29 14.24 5.35
CA GLN A 233 2.48 13.70 4.26
C GLN A 233 2.91 14.24 2.88
N ALA A 234 3.27 15.52 2.79
CA ALA A 234 3.80 16.12 1.57
C ALA A 234 5.11 15.42 1.17
N TRP A 235 6.04 15.20 2.10
CA TRP A 235 7.25 14.42 1.83
C TRP A 235 6.94 12.99 1.39
N LEU A 236 6.04 12.29 2.08
CA LEU A 236 5.62 10.94 1.71
C LEU A 236 5.07 10.88 0.28
N THR A 237 4.41 11.94 -0.17
CA THR A 237 3.78 12.03 -1.49
C THR A 237 4.80 12.41 -2.57
N PHE A 238 5.43 13.58 -2.46
CA PHE A 238 6.38 14.09 -3.46
C PHE A 238 7.71 13.33 -3.46
N GLY A 239 8.19 12.91 -2.28
CA GLY A 239 9.38 12.08 -2.12
C GLY A 239 9.28 10.74 -2.85
N SER A 240 8.06 10.22 -3.00
CA SER A 240 7.76 8.94 -3.65
C SER A 240 7.65 9.01 -5.18
N ILE A 241 7.81 10.20 -5.78
CA ILE A 241 7.77 10.36 -7.23
C ILE A 241 8.92 9.52 -7.87
N PRO A 242 8.66 8.75 -8.94
CA PRO A 242 9.64 7.83 -9.52
C PRO A 242 11.00 8.46 -9.84
N TRP A 243 11.02 9.72 -10.28
CA TRP A 243 12.25 10.45 -10.56
C TRP A 243 13.17 10.54 -9.34
N LEU A 244 12.64 10.98 -8.19
CA LEU A 244 13.41 11.13 -6.96
C LEU A 244 13.75 9.77 -6.33
N ARG A 245 12.73 8.92 -6.20
CA ARG A 245 12.85 7.57 -5.61
C ARG A 245 13.90 6.72 -6.33
N ASN A 246 13.86 6.67 -7.66
CA ASN A 246 14.75 5.77 -8.41
C ASN A 246 16.19 6.29 -8.43
N ARG A 247 16.40 7.62 -8.32
CA ARG A 247 17.73 8.23 -8.30
C ARG A 247 18.43 8.05 -6.95
N TYR A 248 17.68 8.11 -5.85
CA TYR A 248 18.20 8.08 -4.48
C TYR A 248 17.46 7.05 -3.62
N TYR A 249 17.39 5.80 -4.08
CA TYR A 249 16.53 4.76 -3.50
C TYR A 249 16.73 4.52 -2.00
N GLU A 250 17.98 4.39 -1.52
CA GLU A 250 18.25 4.15 -0.10
C GLU A 250 17.85 5.34 0.77
N PHE A 251 18.15 6.57 0.33
CA PHE A 251 17.76 7.79 1.03
C PHE A 251 16.23 7.94 1.07
N PHE A 252 15.57 7.73 -0.07
CA PHE A 252 14.12 7.70 -0.17
C PHE A 252 13.52 6.69 0.82
N LYS A 253 13.98 5.44 0.80
CA LYS A 253 13.42 4.37 1.63
C LYS A 253 13.52 4.71 3.11
N SER A 254 14.70 5.14 3.58
CA SER A 254 14.91 5.49 4.98
C SER A 254 14.07 6.70 5.42
N THR A 255 14.08 7.79 4.65
CA THR A 255 13.30 8.99 4.98
C THR A 255 11.80 8.77 4.86
N HIS A 256 11.33 7.89 3.97
CA HIS A 256 9.92 7.53 3.86
C HIS A 256 9.41 6.85 5.14
N PHE A 257 10.15 5.90 5.71
CA PHE A 257 9.75 5.28 6.99
C PHE A 257 9.77 6.27 8.15
N ILE A 258 10.77 7.15 8.22
CA ILE A 258 10.84 8.20 9.25
C ILE A 258 9.65 9.16 9.11
N ALA A 259 9.36 9.64 7.89
CA ALA A 259 8.24 10.52 7.65
C ALA A 259 6.89 9.83 7.89
N ALA A 260 6.75 8.53 7.62
CA ALA A 260 5.55 7.76 7.94
C ALA A 260 5.32 7.67 9.45
N LEU A 261 6.38 7.51 10.23
CA LEU A 261 6.32 7.55 11.70
C LEU A 261 5.94 8.94 12.22
N VAL A 262 6.58 9.99 11.71
CA VAL A 262 6.24 11.38 12.05
C VAL A 262 4.78 11.66 11.69
N PHE A 263 4.37 11.28 10.48
CA PHE A 263 3.00 11.44 10.02
C PHE A 263 2.00 10.78 10.97
N ILE A 264 2.14 9.47 11.26
CA ILE A 264 1.15 8.76 12.07
C ILE A 264 1.08 9.29 13.51
N VAL A 265 2.21 9.66 14.10
CA VAL A 265 2.26 10.19 15.48
C VAL A 265 1.61 11.56 15.56
N PHE A 266 2.00 12.50 14.70
CA PHE A 266 1.43 13.85 14.72
C PHE A 266 -0.02 13.86 14.23
N PHE A 267 -0.39 12.99 13.28
CA PHE A 267 -1.77 12.84 12.83
C PHE A 267 -2.67 12.25 13.92
N PHE A 268 -2.17 11.32 14.73
CA PHE A 268 -2.88 10.79 15.90
C PHE A 268 -3.19 11.89 16.91
N PHE A 269 -2.19 12.72 17.26
CA PHE A 269 -2.41 13.87 18.14
C PHE A 269 -3.30 14.95 17.53
N HIS A 270 -3.18 15.19 16.22
CA HIS A 270 -4.01 16.17 15.52
C HIS A 270 -5.49 15.77 15.48
N CYS A 271 -5.79 14.49 15.26
CA CYS A 271 -7.18 14.02 15.26
C CYS A 271 -7.76 13.96 16.68
N ASP A 272 -6.91 13.64 17.66
CA ASP A 272 -7.32 13.29 19.03
C ASP A 272 -8.47 12.27 19.03
N TYR A 273 -9.22 12.09 20.13
CA TYR A 273 -10.41 11.23 20.19
C TYR A 273 -11.67 11.87 19.55
N THR A 274 -11.50 12.79 18.59
CA THR A 274 -12.62 13.50 17.92
C THR A 274 -13.55 12.54 17.18
N LEU A 275 -14.81 12.47 17.61
CA LEU A 275 -15.82 11.51 17.13
C LEU A 275 -15.27 10.08 17.14
N SER A 276 -15.26 9.37 16.00
CA SER A 276 -14.70 8.01 15.89
C SER A 276 -13.26 7.97 15.37
N SER A 277 -12.51 9.08 15.43
CA SER A 277 -11.19 9.17 14.78
C SER A 277 -10.21 8.06 15.19
N TRP A 278 -10.15 7.73 16.48
CA TRP A 278 -9.26 6.68 17.01
C TRP A 278 -9.57 5.29 16.49
N ASP A 279 -10.80 4.99 16.09
CA ASP A 279 -11.16 3.70 15.51
C ASP A 279 -10.35 3.43 14.22
N TYR A 280 -10.09 4.47 13.43
CA TYR A 280 -9.29 4.36 12.20
C TYR A 280 -7.82 4.11 12.51
N PHE A 281 -7.28 4.71 13.58
CA PHE A 281 -5.91 4.44 14.05
C PHE A 281 -5.79 3.02 14.60
N ILE A 282 -6.75 2.58 15.41
CA ILE A 282 -6.80 1.22 15.93
C ILE A 282 -6.90 0.22 14.78
N ALA A 283 -7.80 0.43 13.82
CA ALA A 283 -7.93 -0.42 12.65
C ALA A 283 -6.62 -0.48 11.85
N THR A 284 -5.98 0.67 11.60
CA THR A 284 -4.70 0.75 10.89
C THR A 284 -3.60 0.00 11.62
N ALA A 285 -3.47 0.23 12.94
CA ALA A 285 -2.47 -0.43 13.77
C ALA A 285 -2.68 -1.95 13.79
N VAL A 286 -3.90 -2.42 14.04
CA VAL A 286 -4.24 -3.85 14.06
C VAL A 286 -3.96 -4.50 12.72
N LEU A 287 -4.50 -3.96 11.63
CA LEU A 287 -4.37 -4.55 10.28
C LEU A 287 -2.92 -4.59 9.80
N TYR A 288 -2.18 -3.50 10.00
CA TYR A 288 -0.77 -3.44 9.61
C TYR A 288 0.09 -4.35 10.49
N THR A 289 -0.10 -4.34 11.81
CA THR A 289 0.68 -5.15 12.74
C THR A 289 0.44 -6.64 12.53
N LEU A 290 -0.81 -7.07 12.31
CA LEU A 290 -1.09 -8.47 11.98
C LEU A 290 -0.42 -8.90 10.66
N SER A 291 -0.46 -8.02 9.64
CA SER A 291 0.22 -8.28 8.36
C SER A 291 1.74 -8.41 8.54
N TRP A 292 2.33 -7.51 9.33
CA TRP A 292 3.76 -7.52 9.63
C TRP A 292 4.15 -8.75 10.46
N CYS A 293 3.43 -9.05 11.54
CA CYS A 293 3.62 -10.21 12.39
C CYS A 293 3.52 -11.51 11.58
N TYR A 294 2.55 -11.63 10.67
CA TYR A 294 2.46 -12.79 9.79
C TYR A 294 3.73 -12.98 8.94
N SER A 295 4.23 -11.91 8.31
CA SER A 295 5.49 -11.96 7.54
C SER A 295 6.70 -12.31 8.43
N GLN A 296 6.77 -11.77 9.65
CA GLN A 296 7.83 -12.13 10.61
C GLN A 296 7.71 -13.60 11.03
N CYS A 297 6.51 -14.09 11.32
CA CYS A 297 6.28 -15.49 11.68
C CYS A 297 6.72 -16.45 10.56
N LYS A 298 6.40 -16.15 9.29
CA LYS A 298 6.91 -16.91 8.16
C LYS A 298 8.45 -16.91 8.12
N THR A 299 9.05 -15.73 8.28
CA THR A 299 10.52 -15.58 8.24
C THR A 299 11.19 -16.43 9.32
N TYR A 300 10.74 -16.32 10.57
CA TYR A 300 11.42 -16.92 11.71
C TYR A 300 10.99 -18.35 12.03
N PHE A 301 9.71 -18.70 11.86
CA PHE A 301 9.21 -20.04 12.23
C PHE A 301 9.10 -20.98 11.02
N GLU A 302 8.62 -20.50 9.87
CA GLU A 302 8.50 -21.35 8.67
C GLU A 302 9.89 -21.58 8.06
N TYR A 303 10.60 -20.52 7.67
CA TYR A 303 11.94 -20.66 7.10
C TYR A 303 13.00 -20.96 8.17
N GLY A 304 13.05 -20.17 9.24
CA GLY A 304 14.11 -20.22 10.24
C GLY A 304 15.30 -19.33 9.88
N VAL A 305 16.28 -19.25 10.78
CA VAL A 305 17.43 -18.32 10.67
C VAL A 305 18.73 -18.98 10.19
N GLY A 306 18.70 -20.29 9.91
CA GLY A 306 19.89 -21.08 9.55
C GLY A 306 20.19 -21.19 8.05
N HIS A 307 19.64 -20.31 7.22
CA HIS A 307 19.90 -20.34 5.78
C HIS A 307 21.15 -19.55 5.43
N GLU A 308 21.90 -20.07 4.47
CA GLU A 308 23.10 -19.42 3.95
C GLU A 308 22.96 -19.18 2.45
N ALA A 309 23.33 -17.97 2.03
CA ALA A 309 23.38 -17.53 0.65
C ALA A 309 24.80 -17.71 0.11
N ARG A 310 24.99 -18.66 -0.79
CA ARG A 310 26.24 -18.85 -1.52
C ARG A 310 26.34 -17.81 -2.64
N LEU A 311 27.42 -17.03 -2.62
CA LEU A 311 27.67 -15.96 -3.58
C LEU A 311 28.67 -16.40 -4.65
N GLN A 312 28.31 -16.21 -5.91
CA GLN A 312 29.18 -16.52 -7.05
C GLN A 312 29.14 -15.39 -8.08
N ARG A 313 30.31 -14.99 -8.57
CA ARG A 313 30.42 -14.11 -9.73
C ARG A 313 30.31 -14.94 -11.00
N GLU A 314 29.36 -14.59 -11.86
CA GLU A 314 29.26 -15.13 -13.22
C GLU A 314 30.11 -14.31 -14.20
N SER A 315 30.48 -14.93 -15.33
CA SER A 315 31.42 -14.38 -16.33
C SER A 315 31.04 -13.00 -16.86
N ASN A 316 29.75 -12.71 -16.96
CA ASN A 316 29.19 -11.44 -17.44
C ASN A 316 29.09 -10.33 -16.37
N GLY A 317 29.67 -10.53 -15.17
CA GLY A 317 29.58 -9.58 -14.06
C GLY A 317 28.24 -9.59 -13.33
N THR A 318 27.42 -10.62 -13.53
CA THR A 318 26.21 -10.89 -12.74
C THR A 318 26.59 -11.61 -11.46
N LEU A 319 25.92 -11.24 -10.36
CA LEU A 319 25.99 -11.96 -9.10
C LEU A 319 24.95 -13.08 -9.12
N LYS A 320 25.40 -14.32 -8.99
CA LYS A 320 24.54 -15.48 -8.74
C LYS A 320 24.48 -15.74 -7.24
N ILE A 321 23.28 -15.82 -6.70
CA ILE A 321 23.04 -16.22 -5.31
C ILE A 321 22.29 -17.55 -5.33
N THR A 322 22.78 -18.51 -4.56
CA THR A 322 22.13 -19.82 -4.39
C THR A 322 21.84 -20.06 -2.91
N ILE A 323 20.59 -20.41 -2.59
CA ILE A 323 20.16 -20.78 -1.24
C ILE A 323 19.53 -22.16 -1.29
N ASN A 324 20.06 -23.10 -0.51
CA ASN A 324 19.49 -24.44 -0.39
C ASN A 324 18.42 -24.44 0.70
N SER A 325 17.19 -24.86 0.38
CA SER A 325 16.13 -24.94 1.38
C SER A 325 15.22 -26.13 1.16
N ARG A 326 15.06 -26.95 2.21
CA ARG A 326 14.06 -28.04 2.24
C ARG A 326 12.64 -27.53 2.50
N LYS A 327 12.53 -26.36 3.11
CA LYS A 327 11.24 -25.77 3.53
C LYS A 327 10.64 -24.84 2.49
N ALA A 328 11.47 -24.25 1.62
CA ALA A 328 10.98 -23.35 0.59
C ALA A 328 10.07 -24.07 -0.41
N ARG A 329 8.92 -23.44 -0.67
CA ARG A 329 7.97 -23.81 -1.71
C ARG A 329 7.67 -22.54 -2.49
N TRP A 330 7.74 -22.61 -3.80
CA TRP A 330 7.42 -21.48 -4.68
C TRP A 330 6.88 -21.96 -6.02
N THR A 331 6.36 -21.03 -6.79
CA THR A 331 5.90 -21.22 -8.16
C THR A 331 6.61 -20.26 -9.10
N VAL A 332 6.50 -20.52 -10.40
CA VAL A 332 7.13 -19.72 -11.45
C VAL A 332 6.80 -18.24 -11.31
N GLY A 333 7.81 -17.40 -11.42
CA GLY A 333 7.67 -15.95 -11.42
C GLY A 333 7.45 -15.33 -10.04
N GLN A 334 7.57 -16.11 -8.97
CA GLN A 334 7.59 -15.57 -7.62
C GLN A 334 8.94 -14.94 -7.28
N HIS A 335 8.90 -13.99 -6.34
CA HIS A 335 10.09 -13.38 -5.76
C HIS A 335 10.09 -13.57 -4.25
N ILE A 336 11.25 -13.39 -3.64
CA ILE A 336 11.41 -13.42 -2.19
C ILE A 336 12.22 -12.21 -1.75
N TYR A 337 11.95 -11.72 -0.54
CA TYR A 337 12.79 -10.71 0.08
C TYR A 337 13.91 -11.41 0.85
N LEU A 338 15.15 -11.04 0.53
CA LEU A 338 16.34 -11.52 1.22
C LEU A 338 16.90 -10.40 2.09
N ARG A 339 17.22 -10.74 3.34
CA ARG A 339 17.95 -9.88 4.28
C ARG A 339 19.27 -10.57 4.61
N PHE A 340 20.37 -9.98 4.16
CA PHE A 340 21.71 -10.53 4.37
C PHE A 340 22.23 -10.07 5.73
N LEU A 341 22.69 -11.01 6.57
CA LEU A 341 23.17 -10.71 7.92
C LEU A 341 24.68 -10.40 7.92
N ALA A 342 25.16 -9.66 6.93
CA ALA A 342 26.56 -9.26 6.78
C ALA A 342 26.68 -7.87 6.14
N GLY A 343 27.87 -7.26 6.30
CA GLY A 343 28.20 -5.98 5.68
C GLY A 343 27.97 -4.74 6.55
N GLY A 344 27.47 -4.91 7.79
CA GLY A 344 27.25 -3.82 8.75
C GLY A 344 25.77 -3.55 9.00
N ILE A 345 25.48 -2.74 10.03
CA ILE A 345 24.11 -2.60 10.56
C ILE A 345 23.08 -2.12 9.54
N MET A 346 23.48 -1.23 8.63
CA MET A 346 22.59 -0.70 7.59
C MET A 346 22.12 -1.77 6.60
N HIS A 347 22.99 -2.74 6.28
CA HIS A 347 22.66 -3.86 5.39
C HIS A 347 21.82 -4.94 6.10
N VAL A 348 22.08 -5.16 7.40
CA VAL A 348 21.35 -6.16 8.21
C VAL A 348 19.89 -5.76 8.44
N LEU A 349 19.60 -4.46 8.50
CA LEU A 349 18.24 -3.97 8.75
C LEU A 349 17.36 -3.92 7.48
N THR A 350 17.95 -4.10 6.30
CA THR A 350 17.23 -4.00 5.03
C THR A 350 16.97 -5.37 4.41
N ALA A 351 15.77 -5.51 3.83
CA ALA A 351 15.43 -6.65 2.98
C ALA A 351 15.16 -6.15 1.55
N HIS A 352 15.61 -6.92 0.56
CA HIS A 352 15.53 -6.56 -0.86
C HIS A 352 14.85 -7.69 -1.65
N PRO A 353 13.93 -7.37 -2.59
CA PRO A 353 13.22 -8.37 -3.38
C PRO A 353 14.11 -8.91 -4.50
N PHE A 354 14.11 -10.23 -4.68
CA PHE A 354 14.77 -10.91 -5.78
C PHE A 354 13.86 -11.99 -6.38
N THR A 355 13.70 -11.96 -7.70
CA THR A 355 12.93 -12.95 -8.45
C THR A 355 13.64 -14.30 -8.44
N ILE A 356 12.91 -15.35 -8.07
CA ILE A 356 13.44 -16.71 -8.09
C ILE A 356 13.57 -17.15 -9.54
N CYS A 357 14.78 -17.51 -9.95
CA CYS A 357 15.14 -17.84 -11.34
C CYS A 357 15.23 -19.36 -11.59
N SER A 358 14.89 -20.18 -10.60
CA SER A 358 14.89 -21.64 -10.67
C SER A 358 13.50 -22.21 -10.38
N MET A 359 13.28 -23.45 -10.80
CA MET A 359 12.14 -24.27 -10.38
C MET A 359 12.39 -24.99 -9.05
N PRO A 360 11.35 -25.21 -8.22
CA PRO A 360 11.48 -26.10 -7.06
C PRO A 360 11.73 -27.53 -7.53
N HIS A 361 12.42 -28.33 -6.72
CA HIS A 361 12.59 -29.75 -7.02
C HIS A 361 11.24 -30.47 -6.96
N THR A 362 11.01 -31.41 -7.89
CA THR A 362 9.80 -32.23 -8.00
C THR A 362 9.58 -33.16 -6.82
N ASP A 363 10.66 -33.63 -6.18
CA ASP A 363 10.62 -34.37 -4.91
C ASP A 363 11.33 -33.59 -3.79
N PRO A 364 10.60 -32.75 -3.03
CA PRO A 364 11.17 -32.02 -1.91
C PRO A 364 11.47 -32.88 -0.68
N ALA A 365 11.04 -34.15 -0.63
CA ALA A 365 11.34 -35.06 0.48
C ALA A 365 12.75 -35.66 0.34
N GLU A 366 13.21 -35.87 -0.89
CA GLU A 366 14.54 -36.43 -1.16
C GLU A 366 15.65 -35.36 -1.26
N LYS A 367 15.38 -34.21 -1.89
CA LYS A 367 16.40 -33.18 -2.14
C LYS A 367 15.93 -31.78 -1.77
N ALA A 368 16.83 -31.02 -1.13
CA ALA A 368 16.60 -29.61 -0.88
C ALA A 368 16.43 -28.87 -2.21
N SER A 369 15.41 -28.03 -2.32
CA SER A 369 15.21 -27.19 -3.49
C SER A 369 16.24 -26.04 -3.46
N GLN A 370 16.76 -25.69 -4.63
CA GLN A 370 17.73 -24.60 -4.77
C GLN A 370 17.04 -23.33 -5.26
N LEU A 371 17.02 -22.31 -4.43
CA LEU A 371 16.60 -20.97 -4.82
C LEU A 371 17.79 -20.30 -5.51
N VAL A 372 17.67 -20.02 -6.80
CA VAL A 372 18.73 -19.38 -7.61
C VAL A 372 18.28 -17.98 -8.00
N PHE A 373 19.17 -17.00 -7.83
CA PHE A 373 18.94 -15.60 -8.17
C PHE A 373 20.07 -15.09 -9.05
N TYR A 374 19.73 -14.43 -10.16
CA TYR A 374 20.68 -13.71 -11.00
C TYR A 374 20.48 -12.22 -10.84
N ILE A 375 21.47 -11.54 -10.26
CA ILE A 375 21.36 -10.16 -9.81
C ILE A 375 22.40 -9.32 -10.52
N ARG A 376 21.97 -8.24 -11.16
CA ARG A 376 22.88 -7.21 -11.67
C ARG A 376 23.34 -6.32 -10.51
N PRO A 377 24.64 -6.26 -10.19
CA PRO A 377 25.14 -5.37 -9.14
C PRO A 377 24.80 -3.90 -9.44
N ARG A 378 24.32 -3.17 -8.43
CA ARG A 378 24.01 -1.73 -8.47
C ARG A 378 24.75 -1.04 -7.33
N GLY A 379 24.07 -0.20 -6.54
CA GLY A 379 24.58 0.37 -5.29
C GLY A 379 24.17 -0.48 -4.08
N GLY A 380 24.51 0.01 -2.88
CA GLY A 380 24.09 -0.60 -1.61
C GLY A 380 24.50 -2.07 -1.47
N ASP A 381 23.58 -2.90 -0.96
CA ASP A 381 23.76 -4.33 -0.68
C ASP A 381 24.34 -5.09 -1.87
N THR A 382 23.79 -4.89 -3.08
CA THR A 382 24.23 -5.66 -4.25
C THR A 382 25.68 -5.37 -4.66
N LYS A 383 26.18 -4.16 -4.41
CA LYS A 383 27.60 -3.81 -4.62
C LYS A 383 28.48 -4.51 -3.60
N PHE A 384 28.06 -4.48 -2.33
CA PHE A 384 28.75 -5.15 -1.24
C PHE A 384 28.85 -6.66 -1.49
N LEU A 385 27.72 -7.32 -1.81
CA LEU A 385 27.69 -8.76 -2.07
C LEU A 385 28.55 -9.16 -3.28
N MET A 386 28.55 -8.35 -4.34
CA MET A 386 29.43 -8.58 -5.49
C MET A 386 30.91 -8.46 -5.12
N ALA A 387 31.27 -7.48 -4.29
CA ALA A 387 32.64 -7.32 -3.80
C ALA A 387 33.09 -8.53 -2.95
N GLN A 388 32.20 -9.06 -2.11
CA GLN A 388 32.45 -10.30 -1.36
C GLN A 388 32.65 -11.49 -2.30
N ALA A 389 31.76 -11.68 -3.27
CA ALA A 389 31.86 -12.78 -4.25
C ALA A 389 33.14 -12.73 -5.10
N ILE A 390 33.67 -11.54 -5.38
CA ILE A 390 34.95 -11.35 -6.09
C ILE A 390 36.13 -11.69 -5.19
N LYS A 391 36.11 -11.21 -3.95
CA LYS A 391 37.24 -11.38 -3.02
C LYS A 391 37.35 -12.82 -2.50
N HIS A 392 36.20 -13.45 -2.27
CA HIS A 392 36.09 -14.79 -1.73
C HIS A 392 35.05 -15.59 -2.56
N PRO A 393 35.51 -16.31 -3.60
CA PRO A 393 34.62 -17.10 -4.44
C PRO A 393 33.87 -18.17 -3.64
N ASN A 394 32.57 -18.33 -3.90
CA ASN A 394 31.68 -19.29 -3.22
C ASN A 394 31.52 -19.07 -1.72
N THR A 395 31.77 -17.86 -1.21
CA THR A 395 31.47 -17.52 0.19
C THR A 395 29.98 -17.63 0.48
N GLU A 396 29.69 -18.15 1.67
CA GLU A 396 28.36 -18.30 2.22
C GLU A 396 28.11 -17.22 3.26
N ILE A 397 26.97 -16.54 3.16
CA ILE A 397 26.56 -15.46 4.07
C ILE A 397 25.21 -15.81 4.68
N PRO A 398 25.02 -15.68 6.01
CA PRO A 398 23.72 -15.95 6.63
C PRO A 398 22.64 -15.01 6.07
N VAL A 399 21.47 -15.56 5.78
CA VAL A 399 20.38 -14.84 5.12
C VAL A 399 19.02 -15.19 5.73
N LEU A 400 18.17 -14.19 5.90
CA LEU A 400 16.75 -14.38 6.24
C LEU A 400 15.89 -14.24 4.99
N MET A 401 14.84 -15.06 4.93
CA MET A 401 13.95 -15.18 3.78
C MET A 401 12.52 -14.80 4.16
N ASP A 402 11.91 -13.90 3.38
CA ASP A 402 10.54 -13.42 3.56
C ASP A 402 9.77 -13.55 2.22
N GLY A 403 8.80 -14.47 2.14
CA GLY A 403 8.02 -14.77 0.93
C GLY A 403 7.53 -16.22 0.85
N PRO A 404 7.40 -16.81 -0.36
CA PRO A 404 7.46 -16.14 -1.66
C PRO A 404 6.25 -15.20 -1.87
N TYR A 405 6.41 -14.24 -2.78
CA TYR A 405 5.38 -13.27 -3.15
C TYR A 405 5.18 -13.23 -4.67
N GLY A 406 3.99 -12.83 -5.11
CA GLY A 406 3.65 -12.74 -6.53
C GLY A 406 3.49 -14.11 -7.20
N GLY A 407 3.96 -14.22 -8.44
CA GLY A 407 3.91 -15.45 -9.24
C GLY A 407 2.90 -15.42 -10.38
N ILE A 408 3.13 -16.30 -11.35
CA ILE A 408 2.17 -16.56 -12.42
C ILE A 408 1.24 -17.71 -11.96
N PRO A 409 -0.08 -17.56 -12.03
CA PRO A 409 -1.00 -18.67 -11.77
C PRO A 409 -0.67 -19.87 -12.67
N SER A 410 -0.50 -21.05 -12.07
CA SER A 410 -0.17 -22.29 -12.79
C SER A 410 -1.14 -22.61 -13.94
N THR A 411 -2.41 -22.22 -13.78
CA THR A 411 -3.42 -22.35 -14.85
C THR A 411 -3.04 -21.55 -16.10
N GLN A 412 -2.47 -20.35 -15.98
CA GLN A 412 -2.09 -19.57 -17.15
C GLN A 412 -0.91 -20.22 -17.90
N LEU A 413 0.05 -20.79 -17.15
CA LEU A 413 1.20 -21.49 -17.73
C LEU A 413 0.79 -22.81 -18.38
N ASN A 414 -0.14 -23.54 -17.77
CA ASN A 414 -0.50 -24.89 -18.22
C ASN A 414 -1.54 -24.91 -19.35
N PHE A 415 -2.32 -23.84 -19.54
CA PHE A 415 -3.40 -23.81 -20.54
C PHE A 415 -3.08 -22.93 -21.77
N SER A 416 -1.81 -22.60 -21.99
CA SER A 416 -1.38 -21.88 -23.19
C SER A 416 -0.91 -22.85 -24.27
N ASP A 417 -1.46 -22.75 -25.49
CA ASP A 417 -1.07 -23.58 -26.65
C ASP A 417 0.32 -23.21 -27.19
N SER A 418 0.67 -21.92 -27.06
CA SER A 418 1.95 -21.36 -27.46
C SER A 418 2.46 -20.43 -26.37
N ALA A 419 3.77 -20.49 -26.06
CA ALA A 419 4.41 -19.60 -25.11
C ALA A 419 5.48 -18.76 -25.80
N LEU A 420 5.46 -17.45 -25.59
CA LEU A 420 6.52 -16.53 -25.98
C LEU A 420 7.11 -15.90 -24.71
N ALA A 421 8.36 -16.25 -24.40
CA ALA A 421 9.11 -15.66 -23.31
C ALA A 421 10.08 -14.59 -23.86
N VAL A 422 9.90 -13.34 -23.44
CA VAL A 422 10.78 -12.22 -23.84
C VAL A 422 11.49 -11.70 -22.60
N GLY A 423 12.81 -11.87 -22.54
CA GLY A 423 13.66 -11.46 -21.43
C GLY A 423 14.69 -10.41 -21.87
N GLY A 424 14.97 -9.44 -21.00
CA GLY A 424 15.98 -8.41 -21.27
C GLY A 424 16.72 -8.00 -20.00
N GLY A 425 18.05 -7.90 -20.08
CA GLY A 425 18.90 -7.56 -18.95
C GLY A 425 18.70 -8.48 -17.75
N ALA A 426 18.61 -7.91 -16.54
CA ALA A 426 18.35 -8.68 -15.32
C ALA A 426 16.96 -9.35 -15.30
N GLY A 427 16.01 -8.87 -16.11
CA GLY A 427 14.68 -9.46 -16.25
C GLY A 427 14.68 -10.82 -16.94
N ALA A 428 15.79 -11.23 -17.57
CA ALA A 428 15.93 -12.56 -18.18
C ALA A 428 15.86 -13.70 -17.15
N GLY A 429 16.17 -13.44 -15.87
CA GLY A 429 16.05 -14.43 -14.80
C GLY A 429 14.61 -14.94 -14.61
N PHE A 430 13.62 -14.05 -14.75
CA PHE A 430 12.20 -14.43 -14.70
C PHE A 430 11.84 -15.37 -15.85
N THR A 431 12.32 -15.10 -17.07
CA THR A 431 12.03 -15.93 -18.24
C THR A 431 12.67 -17.31 -18.14
N LEU A 432 13.81 -17.45 -17.46
CA LEU A 432 14.48 -18.73 -17.27
C LEU A 432 13.59 -19.73 -16.51
N ALA A 433 13.02 -19.31 -15.38
CA ALA A 433 12.10 -20.15 -14.61
C ALA A 433 10.84 -20.53 -15.41
N VAL A 434 10.35 -19.64 -16.27
CA VAL A 434 9.21 -19.94 -17.16
C VAL A 434 9.58 -20.99 -18.20
N ILE A 435 10.75 -20.87 -18.82
CA ILE A 435 11.24 -21.84 -19.81
C ILE A 435 11.46 -23.20 -19.15
N GLU A 436 12.11 -23.22 -17.98
CA GLU A 436 12.35 -24.45 -17.22
C GLU A 436 11.05 -25.18 -16.88
N HIS A 437 10.01 -24.46 -16.43
CA HIS A 437 8.68 -25.03 -16.19
C HIS A 437 8.05 -25.64 -17.44
N ILE A 438 8.14 -24.95 -18.58
CA ILE A 438 7.57 -25.44 -19.84
C ILE A 438 8.31 -26.71 -20.30
N LEU A 439 9.64 -26.75 -20.17
CA LEU A 439 10.46 -27.91 -20.52
C LEU A 439 10.17 -29.11 -19.61
N GLN A 440 10.09 -28.90 -18.30
CA GLN A 440 9.73 -29.96 -17.34
C GLN A 440 8.36 -30.54 -17.65
N ARG A 441 7.36 -29.69 -17.88
CA ARG A 441 6.02 -30.12 -18.28
C ARG A 441 6.04 -30.92 -19.59
N HIS A 442 6.84 -30.51 -20.57
CA HIS A 442 6.96 -31.26 -21.82
C HIS A 442 7.58 -32.64 -21.58
N ALA A 443 8.60 -32.75 -20.73
CA ALA A 443 9.17 -34.03 -20.36
C ALA A 443 8.13 -34.92 -19.69
N ASP A 444 7.37 -34.40 -18.72
CA ASP A 444 6.33 -35.13 -17.99
C ASP A 444 5.13 -35.58 -18.86
N MET A 445 4.95 -35.01 -20.07
CA MET A 445 3.92 -35.43 -21.02
C MET A 445 4.42 -36.47 -22.03
N VAL A 446 5.74 -36.59 -22.20
CA VAL A 446 6.37 -37.50 -23.16
C VAL A 446 6.70 -38.85 -22.53
N TYR A 447 6.87 -38.88 -21.21
CA TYR A 447 6.96 -40.09 -20.38
C TYR A 447 5.63 -40.35 -19.66
#